data_AF-A0A955IEW4-F1
#
_entry.id   AF-A0A955IEW4-F1
#
_cell.length_a   1.000
_cell.length_b   1.000
_cell.length_c   1.000
_cell.angle_alpha   90.00
_cell.angle_beta   90.00
_cell.angle_gamma   90.00
#
_symmetry.space_group_name_H-M   'P 1'
#
loop_
_entity.id
_entity.type
_entity.pdbx_description
1 polymer ?
#
loop_
_entity_poly.entity_id
_entity_poly.type
_entity_poly.pdbx_seq_one_letter_code
_entity_poly.pdbx_strand_id
1 'polypeptide(L)'
;MSESSPSTNPAPAAPASSTCGQVRRPIRIVLLLLMIGIVLAVDVFMGRDIWHQADAAKRFATTTGRVLESQVETRRGSKGRTSYKARIRYEYEIDGRRYQSSRLSYFDVSSSRTHATRLVKSHPIGAETPVHYDPLDPSRAVLLNTFTAEHLAPGLILLGVNVAVVLGVGPLLLSRSCSDPIGTRVVDDGFQARLRPRRAAPLVVSAFATGIAAIVAGIGLTVADDGSLAPGVVGAGLGAAVVVGSAAYWIQRGRVQSGRGDLLFDRDLRTLALPERFGPAAAAIPCKDVEAVHVRSFVAGKAKGKPIVHHAVELRIRPSGSTSPEPIDVMLKGFSTGASEAEAIAAWMREQLAR
;
A
#
# COMPACT_ATOMS: atom_id res chain seq x y z
N MET A 1 19.52 74.15 21.30
CA MET A 1 18.04 74.06 21.37
C MET A 1 17.62 73.45 20.05
N SER A 2 17.60 72.11 19.93
CA SER A 2 16.62 71.15 20.46
C SER A 2 15.25 71.32 19.79
N GLU A 3 14.89 70.34 18.93
CA GLU A 3 13.56 69.73 18.72
C GLU A 3 13.66 68.84 17.46
N SER A 4 13.93 67.54 17.61
CA SER A 4 13.01 66.40 17.89
C SER A 4 12.38 65.80 16.63
N SER A 5 12.80 64.57 16.34
CA SER A 5 12.33 63.67 15.28
C SER A 5 10.83 63.31 15.37
N PRO A 6 10.20 62.85 14.27
CA PRO A 6 9.14 61.86 14.34
C PRO A 6 9.68 60.48 13.95
N SER A 7 9.56 59.57 14.91
CA SER A 7 9.69 58.12 14.76
C SER A 7 8.58 57.61 13.82
N THR A 8 8.97 56.95 12.73
CA THR A 8 8.06 56.10 11.94
C THR A 8 8.40 54.66 12.25
N ASN A 9 7.73 54.09 13.26
CA ASN A 9 7.76 52.64 13.47
C ASN A 9 7.08 51.95 12.27
N PRO A 10 7.72 50.95 11.62
CA PRO A 10 6.99 50.07 10.71
C PRO A 10 6.02 49.22 11.54
N ALA A 11 4.77 49.19 11.09
CA ALA A 11 3.72 48.36 11.68
C ALA A 11 4.17 46.88 11.76
N PRO A 12 3.83 46.15 12.83
CA PRO A 12 4.15 44.73 12.91
C PRO A 12 3.46 43.99 11.77
N ALA A 13 4.27 43.31 10.94
CA ALA A 13 3.79 42.42 9.90
C ALA A 13 2.82 41.40 10.51
N ALA A 14 1.57 41.43 10.05
CA ALA A 14 0.57 40.45 10.43
C ALA A 14 1.08 39.03 10.11
N PRO A 15 0.93 38.04 11.01
CA PRO A 15 1.36 36.68 10.74
C PRO A 15 0.56 36.13 9.55
N ALA A 16 1.26 35.72 8.50
CA ALA A 16 0.69 35.05 7.34
C ALA A 16 -0.16 33.86 7.79
N SER A 17 -1.47 33.99 7.60
CA SER A 17 -2.49 33.05 8.02
C SER A 17 -2.24 31.65 7.46
N SER A 18 -2.41 30.66 8.33
CA SER A 18 -2.27 29.20 8.20
C SER A 18 -3.26 28.51 7.24
N THR A 19 -3.75 29.20 6.22
CA THR A 19 -4.90 28.80 5.39
C THR A 19 -4.62 27.64 4.44
N CYS A 20 -3.35 27.32 4.16
CA CYS A 20 -2.97 26.30 3.18
C CYS A 20 -3.31 24.84 3.61
N GLY A 21 -3.54 24.60 4.91
CA GLY A 21 -3.78 23.26 5.46
C GLY A 21 -5.25 22.86 5.67
N GLN A 22 -6.19 23.81 5.69
CA GLN A 22 -7.54 23.57 6.23
C GLN A 22 -8.51 22.95 5.22
N VAL A 23 -8.41 23.32 3.93
CA VAL A 23 -9.33 22.84 2.86
C VAL A 23 -8.96 21.45 2.32
N ARG A 24 -7.67 21.06 2.39
CA ARG A 24 -7.20 19.76 1.87
C ARG A 24 -7.48 18.57 2.81
N ARG A 25 -7.73 18.83 4.09
CA ARG A 25 -8.00 17.80 5.11
C ARG A 25 -9.35 17.08 4.92
N PRO A 26 -10.50 17.77 4.76
CA PRO A 26 -11.77 17.08 4.56
C PRO A 26 -11.77 16.23 3.29
N ILE A 27 -11.15 16.70 2.20
CA ILE A 27 -11.03 15.95 0.94
C ILE A 27 -10.29 14.61 1.14
N ARG A 28 -9.18 14.60 1.89
CA ARG A 28 -8.42 13.36 2.19
C ARG A 28 -9.22 12.39 3.05
N ILE A 29 -10.02 12.88 3.99
CA ILE A 29 -10.89 12.06 4.84
C ILE A 29 -12.01 11.45 3.99
N VAL A 30 -12.68 12.24 3.16
CA VAL A 30 -13.73 11.75 2.26
C VAL A 30 -13.17 10.69 1.30
N LEU A 31 -11.98 10.91 0.74
CA LEU A 31 -11.31 9.92 -0.11
C LEU A 31 -11.00 8.61 0.64
N LEU A 32 -10.52 8.70 1.88
CA LEU A 32 -10.25 7.52 2.71
C LEU A 32 -11.54 6.76 3.03
N LEU A 33 -12.60 7.47 3.42
CA LEU A 33 -13.91 6.85 3.70
C LEU A 33 -14.51 6.19 2.46
N LEU A 34 -14.36 6.81 1.28
CA LEU A 34 -14.79 6.23 0.02
C LEU A 34 -14.03 4.92 -0.27
N MET A 35 -12.70 4.90 -0.08
CA MET A 35 -11.89 3.69 -0.26
C MET A 35 -12.31 2.58 0.70
N ILE A 36 -12.51 2.90 1.98
CA ILE A 36 -12.98 1.93 2.99
C ILE A 36 -14.37 1.41 2.62
N GLY A 37 -15.30 2.29 2.23
CA GLY A 37 -16.65 1.90 1.82
C GLY A 37 -16.68 0.95 0.63
N ILE A 38 -15.83 1.20 -0.38
CA ILE A 38 -15.69 0.30 -1.54
C ILE A 38 -15.13 -1.07 -1.11
N VAL A 39 -14.07 -1.08 -0.30
CA VAL A 39 -13.47 -2.33 0.18
C VAL A 39 -14.47 -3.14 1.00
N LEU A 40 -15.17 -2.50 1.95
CA LEU A 40 -16.20 -3.15 2.76
C LEU A 40 -17.36 -3.70 1.93
N ALA A 41 -17.80 -2.98 0.88
CA ALA A 41 -18.84 -3.47 0.00
C ALA A 41 -18.42 -4.77 -0.73
N VAL A 42 -17.16 -4.84 -1.16
CA VAL A 42 -16.59 -6.06 -1.76
C VAL A 42 -16.45 -7.17 -0.73
N ASP A 43 -16.00 -6.85 0.49
CA ASP A 43 -15.86 -7.81 1.60
C ASP A 43 -17.20 -8.43 1.97
N VAL A 44 -18.26 -7.62 2.08
CA VAL A 44 -19.62 -8.10 2.38
C VAL A 44 -20.14 -8.99 1.26
N PHE A 45 -19.95 -8.58 0.00
CA PHE A 45 -20.38 -9.35 -1.16
C PHE A 45 -19.70 -10.73 -1.21
N MET A 46 -18.36 -10.75 -1.09
CA MET A 46 -17.58 -12.00 -1.13
C MET A 46 -17.78 -12.84 0.13
N GLY A 47 -17.83 -12.22 1.31
CA GLY A 47 -18.03 -12.87 2.60
C GLY A 47 -19.36 -13.61 2.67
N ARG A 48 -20.41 -13.08 2.03
CA ARG A 48 -21.70 -13.75 1.91
C ARG A 48 -21.59 -15.07 1.14
N ASP A 49 -20.88 -15.08 0.01
CA ASP A 49 -20.73 -16.28 -0.82
C ASP A 49 -19.82 -17.33 -0.14
N ILE A 50 -18.74 -16.88 0.54
CA ILE A 50 -17.91 -17.72 1.43
C ILE A 50 -18.78 -18.40 2.49
N TRP A 51 -19.62 -17.61 3.17
CA TRP A 51 -20.47 -18.09 4.25
C TRP A 51 -21.48 -19.13 3.77
N HIS A 52 -22.18 -18.85 2.66
CA HIS A 52 -23.15 -19.80 2.11
C HIS A 52 -22.51 -21.09 1.59
N GLN A 53 -21.31 -21.04 1.00
CA GLN A 53 -20.60 -22.26 0.59
C GLN A 53 -20.18 -23.08 1.80
N ALA A 54 -19.65 -22.44 2.85
CA ALA A 54 -19.25 -23.12 4.07
C ALA A 54 -20.46 -23.73 4.81
N ASP A 55 -21.60 -23.06 4.78
CA ASP A 55 -22.86 -23.55 5.33
C ASP A 55 -23.37 -24.77 4.55
N ALA A 56 -23.36 -24.68 3.21
CA ALA A 56 -23.73 -25.80 2.34
C ALA A 56 -22.82 -27.01 2.53
N ALA A 57 -21.52 -26.81 2.66
CA ALA A 57 -20.54 -27.87 2.91
C ALA A 57 -20.79 -28.62 4.23
N LYS A 58 -21.34 -27.94 5.24
CA LYS A 58 -21.50 -28.49 6.59
C LYS A 58 -22.88 -29.09 6.85
N ARG A 59 -23.93 -28.50 6.29
CA ARG A 59 -25.31 -28.77 6.71
C ARG A 59 -26.20 -29.38 5.63
N PHE A 60 -25.86 -29.22 4.35
CA PHE A 60 -26.76 -29.68 3.30
C PHE A 60 -26.81 -31.20 3.28
N ALA A 61 -28.02 -31.74 3.19
CA ALA A 61 -28.24 -33.16 3.00
C ALA A 61 -28.07 -33.53 1.52
N THR A 62 -27.79 -34.79 1.25
CA THR A 62 -27.53 -35.28 -0.12
C THR A 62 -28.71 -36.13 -0.60
N THR A 63 -29.16 -35.90 -1.82
CA THR A 63 -30.12 -36.75 -2.55
C THR A 63 -29.59 -37.05 -3.95
N THR A 64 -30.15 -38.05 -4.63
CA THR A 64 -29.85 -38.31 -6.04
C THR A 64 -30.72 -37.43 -6.91
N GLY A 65 -30.11 -36.64 -7.79
CA GLY A 65 -30.79 -35.85 -8.81
C GLY A 65 -30.39 -36.27 -10.22
N ARG A 66 -31.06 -35.71 -11.21
CA ARG A 66 -30.82 -35.96 -12.64
C ARG A 66 -30.51 -34.67 -13.38
N VAL A 67 -29.47 -34.69 -14.22
CA VAL A 67 -29.10 -33.56 -15.05
C VAL A 67 -30.08 -33.39 -16.22
N LEU A 68 -30.71 -32.22 -16.32
CA LEU A 68 -31.64 -31.83 -17.39
C LEU A 68 -30.95 -31.09 -18.53
N GLU A 69 -29.95 -30.27 -18.23
CA GLU A 69 -29.23 -29.44 -19.20
C GLU A 69 -27.76 -29.37 -18.79
N SER A 70 -26.84 -29.45 -19.76
CA SER A 70 -25.40 -29.31 -19.50
C SER A 70 -24.71 -28.73 -20.73
N GLN A 71 -24.30 -27.47 -20.65
CA GLN A 71 -23.67 -26.76 -21.76
C GLN A 71 -22.70 -25.67 -21.29
N VAL A 72 -21.73 -25.33 -22.15
CA VAL A 72 -20.81 -24.21 -21.92
C VAL A 72 -21.40 -22.94 -22.50
N GLU A 73 -21.78 -22.00 -21.65
CA GLU A 73 -22.23 -20.67 -22.05
C GLU A 73 -21.01 -19.78 -22.31
N THR A 74 -20.97 -19.13 -23.48
CA THR A 74 -19.92 -18.19 -23.84
C THR A 74 -20.48 -16.78 -23.84
N ARG A 75 -19.95 -15.90 -22.98
CA ARG A 75 -20.33 -14.49 -22.92
C ARG A 75 -19.20 -13.60 -23.41
N ARG A 76 -19.45 -12.84 -24.47
CA ARG A 76 -18.52 -11.85 -25.01
C ARG A 76 -18.77 -10.50 -24.33
N GLY A 77 -17.78 -10.03 -23.58
CA GLY A 77 -17.82 -8.72 -22.92
C GLY A 77 -17.58 -7.57 -23.90
N SER A 78 -18.04 -6.37 -23.53
CA SER A 78 -17.96 -5.14 -24.34
C SER A 78 -16.54 -4.70 -24.73
N LYS A 79 -15.50 -5.25 -24.09
CA LYS A 79 -14.08 -4.99 -24.38
C LYS A 79 -13.36 -6.17 -25.05
N GLY A 80 -14.09 -7.07 -25.72
CA GLY A 80 -13.53 -8.24 -26.41
C GLY A 80 -13.08 -9.40 -25.50
N ARG A 81 -13.25 -9.28 -24.18
CA ARG A 81 -13.00 -10.38 -23.24
C ARG A 81 -14.12 -11.42 -23.36
N THR A 82 -13.75 -12.66 -23.67
CA THR A 82 -14.69 -13.79 -23.67
C THR A 82 -14.61 -14.49 -22.32
N SER A 83 -15.77 -14.71 -21.70
CA SER A 83 -15.93 -15.46 -20.45
C SER A 83 -16.74 -16.72 -20.73
N TYR A 84 -16.39 -17.80 -20.04
CA TYR A 84 -17.06 -19.10 -20.19
C TYR A 84 -17.69 -19.50 -18.87
N LYS A 85 -18.88 -20.09 -18.91
CA LYS A 85 -19.58 -20.58 -17.72
C LYS A 85 -20.17 -21.95 -18.00
N ALA A 86 -20.04 -22.89 -17.07
CA ALA A 86 -20.78 -24.14 -17.14
C ALA A 86 -22.22 -23.88 -16.71
N ARG A 87 -23.17 -24.17 -17.58
CA ARG A 87 -24.60 -24.09 -17.29
C ARG A 87 -25.13 -25.51 -17.18
N ILE A 88 -25.31 -25.96 -15.94
CA ILE A 88 -25.84 -27.28 -15.60
C ILE A 88 -27.16 -27.08 -14.86
N ARG A 89 -28.25 -27.63 -15.38
CA ARG A 89 -29.56 -27.63 -14.70
C ARG A 89 -29.90 -29.06 -14.35
N TYR A 90 -30.40 -29.27 -13.14
CA TYR A 90 -30.73 -30.57 -12.60
C TYR A 90 -32.05 -30.54 -11.86
N GLU A 91 -32.71 -31.69 -11.80
CA GLU A 91 -33.90 -31.93 -10.99
C GLU A 91 -33.60 -32.94 -9.87
N TYR A 92 -34.33 -32.81 -8.77
CA TYR A 92 -34.24 -33.69 -7.62
C TYR A 92 -35.59 -33.71 -6.90
N GLU A 93 -35.84 -34.75 -6.13
CA GLU A 93 -37.11 -34.95 -5.44
C GLU A 93 -36.87 -35.08 -3.93
N ILE A 94 -37.66 -34.32 -3.16
CA ILE A 94 -37.68 -34.35 -1.69
C ILE A 94 -39.15 -34.47 -1.28
N ASP A 95 -39.48 -35.48 -0.48
CA ASP A 95 -40.83 -35.73 0.05
C ASP A 95 -41.95 -35.70 -1.03
N GLY A 96 -41.71 -36.32 -2.19
CA GLY A 96 -42.68 -36.38 -3.28
C GLY A 96 -42.79 -35.10 -4.12
N ARG A 97 -42.00 -34.06 -3.81
CA ARG A 97 -41.97 -32.79 -4.54
C ARG A 97 -40.71 -32.66 -5.37
N ARG A 98 -40.90 -32.40 -6.66
CA ARG A 98 -39.80 -32.15 -7.60
C ARG A 98 -39.32 -30.71 -7.52
N TYR A 99 -38.02 -30.54 -7.37
CA TYR A 99 -37.32 -29.26 -7.37
C TYR A 99 -36.34 -29.22 -8.55
N GLN A 100 -36.03 -28.01 -9.03
CA GLN A 100 -35.01 -27.78 -10.04
C GLN A 100 -34.05 -26.69 -9.57
N SER A 101 -32.76 -26.88 -9.84
CA SER A 101 -31.73 -25.86 -9.60
C SER A 101 -30.71 -25.89 -10.72
N SER A 102 -29.97 -24.79 -10.86
CA SER A 102 -28.86 -24.65 -11.80
C SER A 102 -27.58 -24.17 -11.13
N ARG A 103 -27.57 -24.09 -9.80
CA ARG A 103 -26.42 -23.62 -9.04
C ARG A 103 -25.42 -24.75 -8.87
N LEU A 104 -24.20 -24.55 -9.39
CA LEU A 104 -23.10 -25.48 -9.17
C LEU A 104 -22.56 -25.33 -7.75
N SER A 105 -22.19 -24.12 -7.34
CA SER A 105 -21.75 -23.76 -6.00
C SER A 105 -22.10 -22.29 -5.72
N TYR A 106 -21.84 -21.78 -4.51
CA TYR A 106 -21.95 -20.35 -4.23
C TYR A 106 -20.81 -19.52 -4.84
N PHE A 107 -19.77 -20.17 -5.37
CA PHE A 107 -18.64 -19.57 -6.09
C PHE A 107 -18.70 -19.83 -7.60
N ASP A 108 -19.90 -19.97 -8.15
CA ASP A 108 -20.12 -20.21 -9.57
C ASP A 108 -19.91 -18.94 -10.42
N VAL A 109 -18.65 -18.49 -10.46
CA VAL A 109 -18.16 -17.36 -11.26
C VAL A 109 -17.71 -17.85 -12.63
N SER A 110 -17.79 -16.99 -13.65
CA SER A 110 -17.28 -17.31 -14.98
C SER A 110 -15.80 -17.70 -14.92
N SER A 111 -15.47 -18.84 -15.50
CA SER A 111 -14.17 -19.50 -15.40
C SER A 111 -13.46 -19.53 -16.76
N SER A 112 -12.30 -20.19 -16.80
CA SER A 112 -11.65 -20.56 -18.06
C SER A 112 -12.54 -21.51 -18.88
N ARG A 113 -12.38 -21.50 -20.21
CA ARG A 113 -13.06 -22.45 -21.11
C ARG A 113 -12.80 -23.89 -20.70
N THR A 114 -11.57 -24.20 -20.32
CA THR A 114 -11.13 -25.54 -19.92
C THR A 114 -11.88 -26.00 -18.68
N HIS A 115 -12.02 -25.15 -17.66
CA HIS A 115 -12.75 -25.48 -16.44
C HIS A 115 -14.25 -25.69 -16.71
N ALA A 116 -14.89 -24.78 -17.45
CA ALA A 116 -16.30 -24.92 -17.82
C ALA A 116 -16.57 -26.18 -18.65
N THR A 117 -15.68 -26.49 -19.59
CA THR A 117 -15.78 -27.71 -20.43
C THR A 117 -15.58 -28.98 -19.59
N ARG A 118 -14.69 -28.96 -18.59
CA ARG A 118 -14.47 -30.08 -17.68
C ARG A 118 -15.74 -30.39 -16.88
N LEU A 119 -16.37 -29.36 -16.30
CA LEU A 119 -17.60 -29.49 -15.52
C LEU A 119 -18.78 -30.03 -16.33
N VAL A 120 -18.95 -29.56 -17.56
CA VAL A 120 -19.99 -30.04 -18.48
C VAL A 120 -19.74 -31.50 -18.87
N LYS A 121 -18.48 -31.86 -19.13
CA LYS A 121 -18.10 -33.25 -19.45
C LYS A 121 -18.32 -34.20 -18.27
N SER A 122 -18.11 -33.77 -17.04
CA SER A 122 -18.32 -34.61 -15.86
C SER A 122 -19.80 -34.75 -15.48
N HIS A 123 -20.68 -33.90 -16.00
CA HIS A 123 -22.12 -33.91 -15.74
C HIS A 123 -22.92 -33.90 -17.05
N PRO A 124 -22.92 -34.99 -17.83
CA PRO A 124 -23.67 -35.05 -19.07
C PRO A 124 -25.18 -35.06 -18.81
N ILE A 125 -25.97 -34.65 -19.81
CA ILE A 125 -27.44 -34.67 -19.73
C ILE A 125 -27.92 -36.10 -19.46
N GLY A 126 -28.86 -36.24 -18.51
CA GLY A 126 -29.42 -37.52 -18.10
C GLY A 126 -28.60 -38.27 -17.05
N ALA A 127 -27.40 -37.80 -16.69
CA ALA A 127 -26.62 -38.40 -15.62
C ALA A 127 -27.32 -38.25 -14.26
N GLU A 128 -27.26 -39.31 -13.46
CA GLU A 128 -27.55 -39.24 -12.04
C GLU A 128 -26.36 -38.63 -11.30
N THR A 129 -26.62 -37.67 -10.43
CA THR A 129 -25.58 -36.90 -9.75
C THR A 129 -26.02 -36.58 -8.31
N PRO A 130 -25.11 -36.57 -7.34
CA PRO A 130 -25.43 -36.13 -5.98
C PRO A 130 -25.81 -34.65 -6.00
N VAL A 131 -26.98 -34.34 -5.43
CA VAL A 131 -27.47 -32.98 -5.22
C VAL A 131 -27.49 -32.71 -3.73
N HIS A 132 -26.87 -31.60 -3.32
CA HIS A 132 -26.84 -31.18 -1.94
C HIS A 132 -27.88 -30.08 -1.71
N TYR A 133 -28.85 -30.30 -0.84
CA TYR A 133 -29.96 -29.38 -0.58
C TYR A 133 -30.00 -28.96 0.89
N ASP A 134 -30.53 -27.77 1.16
CA ASP A 134 -30.80 -27.30 2.52
C ASP A 134 -32.05 -28.01 3.09
N PRO A 135 -31.94 -28.81 4.16
CA PRO A 135 -33.12 -29.49 4.75
C PRO A 135 -34.18 -28.53 5.28
N LEU A 136 -33.81 -27.28 5.61
CA LEU A 136 -34.75 -26.26 6.07
C LEU A 136 -35.44 -25.53 4.92
N ASP A 137 -34.83 -25.54 3.74
CA ASP A 137 -35.37 -24.93 2.52
C ASP A 137 -34.92 -25.74 1.28
N PRO A 138 -35.67 -26.80 0.91
CA PRO A 138 -35.31 -27.67 -0.20
C PRO A 138 -35.23 -26.96 -1.55
N SER A 139 -35.64 -25.70 -1.68
CA SER A 139 -35.44 -24.92 -2.91
C SER A 139 -33.97 -24.49 -3.11
N ARG A 140 -33.17 -24.48 -2.02
CA ARG A 140 -31.75 -24.16 -2.03
C ARG A 140 -30.94 -25.43 -2.21
N ALA A 141 -30.41 -25.63 -3.41
CA ALA A 141 -29.51 -26.74 -3.71
C ALA A 141 -28.26 -26.30 -4.49
N VAL A 142 -27.17 -27.03 -4.27
CA VAL A 142 -25.90 -26.93 -4.97
C VAL A 142 -25.46 -28.31 -5.44
N LEU A 143 -24.75 -28.35 -6.56
CA LEU A 143 -24.18 -29.60 -7.10
C LEU A 143 -22.82 -29.93 -6.45
N LEU A 144 -22.06 -28.90 -6.08
CA LEU A 144 -20.74 -28.99 -5.46
C LEU A 144 -20.78 -28.31 -4.10
N ASN A 145 -20.69 -29.11 -3.03
CA ASN A 145 -20.64 -28.62 -1.65
C ASN A 145 -19.23 -28.69 -1.03
N THR A 146 -18.18 -28.90 -1.83
CA THR A 146 -16.80 -28.92 -1.32
C THR A 146 -16.36 -27.53 -0.87
N PHE A 147 -15.46 -27.52 0.13
CA PHE A 147 -14.87 -26.30 0.68
C PHE A 147 -13.33 -26.43 0.68
N THR A 148 -12.73 -25.89 -0.37
CA THR A 148 -11.28 -25.95 -0.69
C THR A 148 -10.60 -24.59 -0.47
N ALA A 149 -9.27 -24.53 -0.61
CA ALA A 149 -8.51 -23.29 -0.46
C ALA A 149 -8.96 -22.18 -1.43
N GLU A 150 -9.39 -22.51 -2.65
CA GLU A 150 -9.90 -21.55 -3.64
C GLU A 150 -11.04 -20.66 -3.11
N HIS A 151 -11.86 -21.19 -2.20
CA HIS A 151 -13.00 -20.47 -1.61
C HIS A 151 -12.55 -19.42 -0.59
N LEU A 152 -11.42 -19.67 0.07
CA LEU A 152 -10.85 -18.79 1.10
C LEU A 152 -9.76 -17.86 0.54
N ALA A 153 -9.13 -18.21 -0.58
CA ALA A 153 -8.05 -17.45 -1.19
C ALA A 153 -8.42 -15.99 -1.53
N PRO A 154 -9.64 -15.67 -2.04
CA PRO A 154 -10.09 -14.29 -2.20
C PRO A 154 -10.11 -13.50 -0.89
N GLY A 155 -10.44 -14.15 0.23
CA GLY A 155 -10.39 -13.54 1.55
C GLY A 155 -8.98 -13.09 1.95
N LEU A 156 -7.94 -13.83 1.56
CA LEU A 156 -6.55 -13.44 1.81
C LEU A 156 -6.14 -12.21 0.98
N ILE A 157 -6.61 -12.12 -0.26
CA ILE A 157 -6.40 -10.92 -1.12
C ILE A 157 -7.08 -9.70 -0.48
N LEU A 158 -8.34 -9.84 -0.08
CA LEU A 158 -9.12 -8.78 0.54
C LEU A 158 -8.52 -8.33 1.87
N LEU A 159 -8.04 -9.28 2.69
CA LEU A 159 -7.31 -8.96 3.91
C LEU A 159 -6.06 -8.14 3.60
N GLY A 160 -5.30 -8.51 2.57
CA GLY A 160 -4.12 -7.75 2.15
C GLY A 160 -4.46 -6.32 1.72
N VAL A 161 -5.56 -6.12 0.99
CA VAL A 161 -6.07 -4.79 0.60
C VAL A 161 -6.48 -3.99 1.84
N ASN A 162 -7.22 -4.60 2.77
CA ASN A 162 -7.65 -3.97 4.02
C ASN A 162 -6.45 -3.49 4.85
N VAL A 163 -5.42 -4.34 5.01
CA VAL A 163 -4.18 -3.98 5.72
C VAL A 163 -3.48 -2.81 5.02
N ALA A 164 -3.35 -2.85 3.69
CA ALA A 164 -2.69 -1.78 2.93
C ALA A 164 -3.46 -0.44 3.00
N VAL A 165 -4.79 -0.47 2.91
CA VAL A 165 -5.63 0.74 2.96
C VAL A 165 -5.67 1.33 4.36
N VAL A 166 -5.97 0.51 5.38
CA VAL A 166 -6.20 1.00 6.74
C VAL A 166 -4.88 1.35 7.44
N LEU A 167 -3.85 0.50 7.32
CA LEU A 167 -2.59 0.65 8.06
C LEU A 167 -1.46 1.26 7.21
N GLY A 168 -1.59 1.24 5.88
CA GLY A 168 -0.64 1.90 4.96
C GLY A 168 -1.13 3.28 4.54
N VAL A 169 -2.21 3.35 3.77
CA VAL A 169 -2.74 4.59 3.17
C VAL A 169 -3.38 5.50 4.22
N GLY A 170 -4.13 4.95 5.18
CA GLY A 170 -4.81 5.68 6.25
C GLY A 170 -3.88 6.65 6.99
N PRO A 171 -2.78 6.17 7.61
CA PRO A 171 -1.81 7.03 8.27
C PRO A 171 -1.18 8.07 7.33
N LEU A 172 -0.98 7.78 6.05
CA LEU A 172 -0.43 8.74 5.10
C LEU A 172 -1.41 9.88 4.81
N LEU A 173 -2.70 9.57 4.62
CA LEU A 173 -3.74 10.57 4.37
C LEU A 173 -4.08 11.40 5.61
N LEU A 174 -4.11 10.76 6.78
CA LEU A 174 -4.41 11.37 8.07
C LEU A 174 -3.19 12.05 8.72
N SER A 175 -1.96 11.71 8.28
CA SER A 175 -0.77 12.36 8.79
C SER A 175 -0.91 13.85 8.65
N ARG A 176 -0.69 14.56 9.76
CA ARG A 176 -0.67 16.02 9.76
C ARG A 176 0.46 16.43 8.83
N SER A 177 0.11 16.82 7.61
CA SER A 177 0.98 17.56 6.71
C SER A 177 1.20 18.99 7.22
N CYS A 178 1.30 19.17 8.55
CA CYS A 178 1.98 20.31 9.13
C CYS A 178 3.44 20.00 8.88
N SER A 179 3.92 20.47 7.73
CA SER A 179 5.33 20.65 7.50
C SER A 179 5.87 21.38 8.73
N ASP A 180 6.82 20.78 9.45
CA ASP A 180 7.81 21.63 10.13
C ASP A 180 8.28 22.65 9.08
N PRO A 181 8.60 23.90 9.45
CA PRO A 181 9.02 24.92 8.48
C PRO A 181 10.15 24.42 7.54
N ILE A 182 10.94 23.43 7.99
CA ILE A 182 12.07 22.81 7.30
C ILE A 182 11.71 21.45 6.62
N GLY A 183 10.49 20.93 6.80
CA GLY A 183 9.99 19.67 6.19
C GLY A 183 10.66 18.37 6.68
N THR A 184 11.72 18.49 7.47
CA THR A 184 12.49 17.41 8.08
C THR A 184 12.57 17.60 9.59
N ARG A 185 12.68 16.50 10.35
CA ARG A 185 12.71 16.56 11.81
C ARG A 185 14.09 17.02 12.26
N VAL A 186 14.18 18.27 12.75
CA VAL A 186 15.37 18.79 13.41
C VAL A 186 15.37 18.30 14.86
N VAL A 187 16.43 17.62 15.27
CA VAL A 187 16.68 17.25 16.67
C VAL A 187 17.86 18.08 17.13
N ASP A 188 17.64 19.00 18.07
CA ASP A 188 18.69 19.85 18.65
C ASP A 188 18.86 19.46 20.12
N ASP A 189 20.01 18.87 20.44
CA ASP A 189 20.37 18.47 21.81
C ASP A 189 21.18 19.58 22.52
N GLY A 190 21.22 20.80 21.98
CA GLY A 190 21.99 21.95 22.47
C GLY A 190 23.43 21.98 21.94
N PHE A 191 24.10 20.83 21.97
CA PHE A 191 25.48 20.65 21.48
C PHE A 191 25.56 20.20 20.02
N GLN A 192 24.57 19.44 19.56
CA GLN A 192 24.52 18.92 18.18
C GLN A 192 23.15 19.18 17.57
N ALA A 193 23.15 19.69 16.34
CA ALA A 193 21.95 19.87 15.54
C ALA A 193 21.88 18.78 14.46
N ARG A 194 20.83 17.95 14.49
CA ARG A 194 20.67 16.79 13.60
C ARG A 194 19.50 16.97 12.67
N LEU A 195 19.75 16.89 11.37
CA LEU A 195 18.72 16.88 10.34
C LEU A 195 18.41 15.43 9.95
N ARG A 196 17.24 14.91 10.34
CA ARG A 196 16.82 13.55 9.98
C ARG A 196 15.99 13.54 8.70
N PRO A 197 16.40 12.77 7.66
CA PRO A 197 15.61 12.65 6.44
C PRO A 197 14.26 11.99 6.73
N ARG A 198 13.21 12.47 6.05
CA ARG A 198 11.85 11.98 6.23
C ARG A 198 11.72 10.56 5.67
N ARG A 199 11.78 9.55 6.54
CA ARG A 199 11.56 8.15 6.18
C ARG A 199 10.12 7.75 6.49
N ALA A 200 9.57 6.85 5.68
CA ALA A 200 8.26 6.25 5.95
C ALA A 200 8.29 5.54 7.30
N ALA A 201 7.21 5.71 8.08
CA ALA A 201 7.06 5.06 9.38
C ALA A 201 7.18 3.54 9.23
N PRO A 202 7.90 2.83 10.13
CA PRO A 202 8.07 1.38 10.03
C PRO A 202 6.76 0.62 9.89
N LEU A 203 5.71 1.06 10.59
CA LEU A 203 4.36 0.48 10.52
C LEU A 203 3.70 0.63 9.15
N VAL A 204 3.92 1.75 8.46
CA VAL A 204 3.37 1.97 7.11
C VAL A 204 4.07 1.04 6.12
N VAL A 205 5.40 0.91 6.22
CA VAL A 205 6.18 0.00 5.35
C VAL A 205 5.78 -1.46 5.59
N SER A 206 5.62 -1.87 6.86
CA SER A 206 5.18 -3.22 7.18
C SER A 206 3.77 -3.51 6.70
N ALA A 207 2.84 -2.55 6.81
CA ALA A 207 1.47 -2.71 6.32
C ALA A 207 1.42 -2.96 4.80
N PHE A 208 2.17 -2.19 4.00
CA PHE A 208 2.24 -2.44 2.55
C PHE A 208 2.91 -3.78 2.25
N ALA A 209 3.99 -4.14 2.94
CA ALA A 209 4.68 -5.42 2.74
C ALA A 209 3.76 -6.61 3.05
N THR A 210 3.05 -6.59 4.19
CA THR A 210 2.04 -7.61 4.53
C THR A 210 0.91 -7.64 3.50
N GLY A 211 0.37 -6.48 3.14
CA GLY A 211 -0.72 -6.39 2.17
C GLY A 211 -0.36 -6.99 0.82
N ILE A 212 0.81 -6.64 0.29
CA ILE A 212 1.32 -7.18 -0.99
C ILE A 212 1.55 -8.68 -0.88
N ALA A 213 2.21 -9.16 0.18
CA ALA A 213 2.47 -10.58 0.35
C ALA A 213 1.18 -11.41 0.46
N ALA A 214 0.17 -10.91 1.17
CA ALA A 214 -1.13 -11.57 1.26
C ALA A 214 -1.86 -11.60 -0.10
N ILE A 215 -1.82 -10.50 -0.86
CA ILE A 215 -2.39 -10.45 -2.22
C ILE A 215 -1.68 -11.46 -3.14
N VAL A 216 -0.36 -11.50 -3.13
CA VAL A 216 0.43 -12.42 -3.96
C VAL A 216 0.12 -13.87 -3.58
N ALA A 217 0.08 -14.19 -2.28
CA ALA A 217 -0.29 -15.52 -1.81
C ALA A 217 -1.72 -15.91 -2.23
N GLY A 218 -2.69 -15.00 -2.06
CA GLY A 218 -4.08 -15.24 -2.45
C GLY A 218 -4.24 -15.45 -3.96
N ILE A 219 -3.60 -14.62 -4.79
CA ILE A 219 -3.59 -14.80 -6.24
C ILE A 219 -2.94 -16.14 -6.62
N GLY A 220 -1.80 -16.46 -6.02
CA GLY A 220 -1.10 -17.73 -6.23
C GLY A 220 -2.00 -18.92 -5.96
N LEU A 221 -2.77 -18.88 -4.85
CA LEU A 221 -3.71 -19.94 -4.50
C LEU A 221 -4.88 -20.04 -5.49
N THR A 222 -5.44 -18.91 -5.95
CA THR A 222 -6.52 -18.95 -6.96
C THR A 222 -6.08 -19.49 -8.32
N VAL A 223 -4.78 -19.36 -8.66
CA VAL A 223 -4.25 -19.80 -9.95
C VAL A 223 -3.71 -21.23 -9.89
N ALA A 224 -3.15 -21.62 -8.74
CA ALA A 224 -2.51 -22.92 -8.55
C ALA A 224 -3.46 -24.02 -8.07
N ASP A 225 -4.59 -23.67 -7.42
CA ASP A 225 -5.53 -24.67 -6.92
C ASP A 225 -6.36 -25.26 -8.07
N ASP A 226 -6.27 -26.58 -8.24
CA ASP A 226 -7.13 -27.36 -9.13
C ASP A 226 -8.35 -27.94 -8.40
N GLY A 227 -8.59 -27.51 -7.16
CA GLY A 227 -9.64 -27.97 -6.25
C GLY A 227 -9.16 -29.03 -5.26
N SER A 228 -7.85 -29.26 -5.16
CA SER A 228 -7.25 -30.27 -4.28
C SER A 228 -6.61 -29.71 -3.01
N LEU A 229 -6.37 -28.39 -2.94
CA LEU A 229 -5.65 -27.79 -1.82
C LEU A 229 -6.53 -27.68 -0.57
N ALA A 230 -5.99 -28.16 0.54
CA ALA A 230 -6.64 -28.06 1.84
C ALA A 230 -6.77 -26.59 2.30
N PRO A 231 -7.86 -26.21 3.00
CA PRO A 231 -8.04 -24.87 3.55
C PRO A 231 -6.85 -24.35 4.39
N GLY A 232 -6.10 -25.24 5.04
CA GLY A 232 -4.93 -24.90 5.85
C GLY A 232 -3.81 -24.19 5.08
N VAL A 233 -3.73 -24.38 3.75
CA VAL A 233 -2.73 -23.70 2.90
C VAL A 233 -2.92 -22.18 2.91
N VAL A 234 -4.17 -21.70 3.06
CA VAL A 234 -4.47 -20.27 3.20
C VAL A 234 -3.85 -19.70 4.49
N GLY A 235 -3.87 -20.49 5.57
CA GLY A 235 -3.23 -20.13 6.84
C GLY A 235 -1.70 -19.98 6.70
N ALA A 236 -1.06 -20.86 5.91
CA ALA A 236 0.36 -20.73 5.60
C ALA A 236 0.66 -19.45 4.80
N GLY A 237 -0.19 -19.11 3.81
CA GLY A 237 -0.11 -17.86 3.06
C GLY A 237 -0.20 -16.63 3.96
N LEU A 238 -1.12 -16.64 4.92
CA LEU A 238 -1.23 -15.58 5.93
C LEU A 238 0.03 -15.49 6.80
N GLY A 239 0.54 -16.62 7.29
CA GLY A 239 1.77 -16.68 8.08
C GLY A 239 2.96 -16.08 7.33
N ALA A 240 3.14 -16.44 6.05
CA ALA A 240 4.17 -15.87 5.19
C ALA A 240 4.04 -14.35 5.05
N ALA A 241 2.81 -13.84 4.86
CA ALA A 241 2.57 -12.40 4.76
C ALA A 241 2.92 -11.63 6.05
N VAL A 242 2.64 -12.22 7.22
CA VAL A 242 3.03 -11.66 8.52
C VAL A 242 4.54 -11.66 8.70
N VAL A 243 5.24 -12.73 8.29
CA VAL A 243 6.71 -12.81 8.34
C VAL A 243 7.33 -11.74 7.44
N VAL A 244 6.84 -11.57 6.21
CA VAL A 244 7.31 -10.53 5.29
C VAL A 244 7.10 -9.13 5.88
N GLY A 245 5.92 -8.86 6.44
CA GLY A 245 5.63 -7.59 7.11
C GLY A 245 6.54 -7.32 8.31
N SER A 246 6.77 -8.34 9.14
CA SER A 246 7.63 -8.24 10.33
C SER A 246 9.09 -8.01 9.95
N ALA A 247 9.60 -8.72 8.94
CA ALA A 247 10.93 -8.48 8.40
C ALA A 247 11.05 -7.05 7.85
N ALA A 248 10.07 -6.59 7.07
CA ALA A 248 10.03 -5.22 6.57
C ALA A 248 9.99 -4.17 7.70
N TYR A 249 9.23 -4.43 8.77
CA TYR A 249 9.19 -3.59 9.96
C TYR A 249 10.57 -3.48 10.60
N TRP A 250 11.23 -4.61 10.90
CA TRP A 250 12.52 -4.62 11.58
C TRP A 250 13.63 -4.01 10.71
N ILE A 251 13.65 -4.30 9.41
CA ILE A 251 14.58 -3.67 8.46
C ILE A 251 14.36 -2.15 8.44
N GLN A 252 13.11 -1.70 8.35
CA GLN A 252 12.81 -0.27 8.30
C GLN A 252 13.07 0.43 9.65
N ARG A 253 12.76 -0.23 10.77
CA ARG A 253 13.05 0.28 12.11
C ARG A 253 14.55 0.40 12.33
N GLY A 254 15.33 -0.62 11.96
CA GLY A 254 16.79 -0.58 12.01
C GLY A 254 17.35 0.55 11.16
N ARG A 255 16.80 0.77 9.97
CA ARG A 255 17.14 1.94 9.13
C ARG A 255 16.81 3.26 9.83
N VAL A 256 15.63 3.40 10.44
CA VAL A 256 15.24 4.65 11.12
C VAL A 256 16.08 4.90 12.38
N GLN A 257 16.46 3.86 13.12
CA GLN A 257 17.22 3.96 14.35
C GLN A 257 18.74 4.11 14.13
N SER A 258 19.28 3.64 13.00
CA SER A 258 20.73 3.61 12.78
C SER A 258 21.38 4.98 12.70
N GLY A 259 20.62 6.08 12.49
CA GLY A 259 21.17 7.44 12.39
C GLY A 259 22.12 7.67 11.21
N ARG A 260 22.50 6.63 10.44
CA ARG A 260 23.41 6.69 9.28
C ARG A 260 22.97 7.63 8.16
N GLY A 261 21.69 8.00 8.16
CA GLY A 261 21.11 8.93 7.19
C GLY A 261 21.07 10.39 7.66
N ASP A 262 21.43 10.65 8.92
CA ASP A 262 21.30 11.94 9.57
C ASP A 262 22.46 12.83 9.14
N LEU A 263 22.14 14.10 8.87
CA LEU A 263 23.16 15.13 8.67
C LEU A 263 23.38 15.83 10.01
N LEU A 264 24.62 15.82 10.50
CA LEU A 264 24.96 16.26 11.85
C LEU A 264 25.81 17.52 11.79
N PHE A 265 25.41 18.54 12.53
CA PHE A 265 26.22 19.70 12.83
C PHE A 265 26.68 19.61 14.29
N ASP A 266 27.98 19.49 14.50
CA ASP A 266 28.61 19.56 15.81
C ASP A 266 29.04 21.00 16.07
N ARG A 267 28.42 21.65 17.07
CA ARG A 267 28.67 23.07 17.37
C ARG A 267 30.01 23.29 18.06
N ASP A 268 30.45 22.31 18.86
CA ASP A 268 31.70 22.42 19.63
C ASP A 268 32.90 22.24 18.69
N LEU A 269 32.83 21.25 17.80
CA LEU A 269 33.89 20.97 16.83
C LEU A 269 33.79 21.83 15.56
N ARG A 270 32.68 22.57 15.38
CA ARG A 270 32.35 23.31 14.14
C ARG A 270 32.51 22.43 12.90
N THR A 271 31.99 21.21 12.96
CA THR A 271 32.04 20.25 11.85
C THR A 271 30.65 19.85 11.37
N LEU A 272 30.56 19.66 10.06
CA LEU A 272 29.42 19.10 9.35
C LEU A 272 29.76 17.66 8.97
N ALA A 273 29.07 16.69 9.57
CA ALA A 273 29.19 15.29 9.18
C ALA A 273 28.06 14.91 8.20
N LEU A 274 28.48 14.47 7.01
CA LEU A 274 27.57 14.02 5.95
C LEU A 274 27.17 12.54 6.13
N PRO A 275 25.94 12.17 5.73
CA PRO A 275 25.52 10.77 5.66
C PRO A 275 26.43 9.91 4.76
N GLU A 276 26.63 8.63 5.11
CA GLU A 276 27.51 7.67 4.39
C GLU A 276 27.19 7.52 2.88
N ARG A 277 25.96 7.87 2.47
CA ARG A 277 25.53 7.84 1.06
C ARG A 277 26.14 8.95 0.20
N PHE A 278 26.77 9.96 0.80
CA PHE A 278 27.37 11.11 0.11
C PHE A 278 28.91 11.13 0.18
N GLY A 279 29.53 10.09 0.74
CA GLY A 279 30.98 9.96 0.86
C GLY A 279 31.37 8.90 1.90
N PRO A 280 32.65 8.50 1.99
CA PRO A 280 33.11 7.59 3.03
C PRO A 280 32.68 8.12 4.39
N ALA A 281 32.03 7.24 5.16
CA ALA A 281 31.31 7.54 6.40
C ALA A 281 32.01 8.60 7.26
N ALA A 282 31.29 9.67 7.60
CA ALA A 282 31.71 10.65 8.62
C ALA A 282 33.00 11.43 8.31
N ALA A 283 33.21 11.88 7.07
CA ALA A 283 34.09 13.02 6.87
C ALA A 283 33.46 14.23 7.59
N ALA A 284 33.94 14.52 8.81
CA ALA A 284 33.61 15.71 9.56
C ALA A 284 34.24 16.90 8.81
N ILE A 285 33.46 17.55 7.96
CA ILE A 285 33.91 18.67 7.16
C ILE A 285 33.91 19.90 8.07
N PRO A 286 35.03 20.60 8.24
CA PRO A 286 35.04 21.87 8.96
C PRO A 286 34.04 22.83 8.32
N CYS A 287 33.19 23.50 9.09
CA CYS A 287 32.15 24.39 8.56
C CYS A 287 32.75 25.51 7.68
N LYS A 288 33.99 25.92 7.95
CA LYS A 288 34.78 26.88 7.15
C LYS A 288 35.08 26.43 5.71
N ASP A 289 35.08 25.11 5.45
CA ASP A 289 35.36 24.55 4.14
C ASP A 289 34.09 24.54 3.26
N VAL A 290 32.93 24.88 3.81
CA VAL A 290 31.67 25.03 3.07
C VAL A 290 31.57 26.46 2.54
N GLU A 291 31.78 26.64 1.23
CA GLU A 291 31.81 27.94 0.57
C GLU A 291 30.40 28.46 0.28
N ALA A 292 29.49 27.58 -0.14
CA ALA A 292 28.13 27.97 -0.49
C ALA A 292 27.12 26.85 -0.30
N VAL A 293 25.88 27.26 -0.01
CA VAL A 293 24.70 26.39 0.10
C VAL A 293 23.65 26.87 -0.90
N HIS A 294 23.44 26.11 -1.96
CA HIS A 294 22.48 26.42 -3.04
C HIS A 294 21.35 25.41 -3.09
N VAL A 295 20.23 25.78 -3.71
CA VAL A 295 19.16 24.83 -4.06
C VAL A 295 19.24 24.55 -5.55
N ARG A 296 19.36 23.27 -5.92
CA ARG A 296 19.30 22.84 -7.32
C ARG A 296 18.12 21.89 -7.56
N SER A 297 17.51 22.04 -8.73
CA SER A 297 16.54 21.07 -9.23
C SER A 297 17.25 19.96 -10.00
N PHE A 298 16.79 18.73 -9.83
CA PHE A 298 17.26 17.59 -10.61
C PHE A 298 16.06 16.72 -11.04
N VAL A 299 16.22 16.02 -12.16
CA VAL A 299 15.20 15.07 -12.64
C VAL A 299 15.35 13.78 -11.84
N ALA A 300 14.39 13.50 -10.96
CA ALA A 300 14.38 12.30 -10.13
C ALA A 300 13.89 11.06 -10.91
N GLY A 301 13.16 11.26 -12.00
CA GLY A 301 12.66 10.18 -12.85
C GLY A 301 11.65 10.69 -13.89
N LYS A 302 10.94 9.76 -14.54
CA LYS A 302 9.84 10.07 -15.47
C LYS A 302 8.59 9.28 -15.07
N ALA A 303 7.44 9.95 -14.98
CA ALA A 303 6.14 9.30 -14.83
C ALA A 303 5.26 9.62 -16.03
N LYS A 304 4.79 8.58 -16.73
CA LYS A 304 3.98 8.71 -17.95
C LYS A 304 4.60 9.69 -18.97
N GLY A 305 5.91 9.59 -19.18
CA GLY A 305 6.67 10.45 -20.10
C GLY A 305 6.98 11.87 -19.59
N LYS A 306 6.37 12.32 -18.48
CA LYS A 306 6.67 13.63 -17.89
C LYS A 306 7.81 13.53 -16.87
N PRO A 307 8.82 14.42 -16.90
CA PRO A 307 9.90 14.43 -15.92
C PRO A 307 9.37 14.80 -14.54
N ILE A 308 9.75 14.03 -13.52
CA ILE A 308 9.53 14.38 -12.12
C ILE A 308 10.75 15.19 -11.66
N VAL A 309 10.54 16.48 -11.41
CA VAL A 309 11.58 17.40 -10.95
C VAL A 309 11.55 17.48 -9.43
N HIS A 310 12.65 17.16 -8.78
CA HIS A 310 12.85 17.34 -7.34
C HIS A 310 13.86 18.46 -7.10
N HIS A 311 13.78 19.09 -5.93
CA HIS A 311 14.77 20.06 -5.48
C HIS A 311 15.57 19.49 -4.32
N ALA A 312 16.89 19.69 -4.33
CA ALA A 312 17.79 19.32 -3.26
C ALA A 312 18.77 20.46 -2.96
N VAL A 313 19.30 20.45 -1.74
CA VAL A 313 20.38 21.35 -1.34
C VAL A 313 21.70 20.83 -1.89
N GLU A 314 22.46 21.71 -2.54
CA GLU A 314 23.80 21.48 -3.04
C GLU A 314 24.79 22.23 -2.14
N LEU A 315 25.77 21.51 -1.63
CA LEU A 315 26.88 22.04 -0.84
C LEU A 315 28.11 22.16 -1.73
N ARG A 316 28.67 23.35 -1.81
CA ARG A 316 29.95 23.60 -2.47
C ARG A 316 31.05 23.63 -1.42
N ILE A 317 31.94 22.63 -1.46
CA ILE A 317 32.95 22.41 -0.43
C ILE A 317 34.35 22.58 -1.04
N ARG A 318 35.20 23.39 -0.39
CA ARG A 318 36.62 23.55 -0.73
C ARG A 318 37.47 23.13 0.49
N PRO A 319 38.04 21.91 0.50
CA PRO A 319 38.79 21.40 1.63
C PRO A 319 40.04 22.23 1.92
N SER A 320 40.24 22.63 3.17
CA SER A 320 41.47 23.29 3.63
C SER A 320 42.65 22.32 3.59
N GLY A 321 43.39 22.26 2.48
CA GLY A 321 44.56 21.38 2.30
C GLY A 321 44.56 20.54 1.02
N SER A 322 43.52 20.66 0.18
CA SER A 322 43.46 20.04 -1.14
C SER A 322 44.41 20.74 -2.14
N THR A 323 45.27 19.98 -2.80
CA THR A 323 46.06 20.43 -3.97
C THR A 323 45.22 20.56 -5.25
N SER A 324 43.96 20.09 -5.24
CA SER A 324 43.04 20.25 -6.35
C SER A 324 42.33 21.61 -6.27
N PRO A 325 42.32 22.43 -7.34
CA PRO A 325 41.72 23.76 -7.37
C PRO A 325 40.19 23.73 -7.52
N GLU A 326 39.59 22.60 -7.88
CA GLU A 326 38.14 22.51 -8.11
C GLU A 326 37.36 22.22 -6.81
N PRO A 327 36.32 23.00 -6.50
CA PRO A 327 35.42 22.74 -5.38
C PRO A 327 34.58 21.49 -5.63
N ILE A 328 34.28 20.76 -4.56
CA ILE A 328 33.48 19.53 -4.58
C ILE A 328 32.01 19.91 -4.33
N ASP A 329 31.15 19.61 -5.31
CA ASP A 329 29.70 19.82 -5.20
C ASP A 329 29.01 18.54 -4.70
N VAL A 330 28.37 18.62 -3.52
CA VAL A 330 27.63 17.50 -2.91
C VAL A 330 26.14 17.80 -2.89
N MET A 331 25.36 17.02 -3.63
CA MET A 331 23.91 17.19 -3.70
C MET A 331 23.18 16.29 -2.68
N LEU A 332 22.52 16.90 -1.69
CA LEU A 332 21.83 16.25 -0.57
C LEU A 332 20.47 15.66 -0.98
N LYS A 333 20.49 14.68 -1.89
CA LYS A 333 19.29 14.01 -2.41
C LYS A 333 18.50 13.28 -1.32
N GLY A 334 17.17 13.40 -1.35
CA GLY A 334 16.26 12.68 -0.44
C GLY A 334 16.10 13.31 0.94
N PHE A 335 16.58 14.55 1.14
CA PHE A 335 16.17 15.40 2.26
C PHE A 335 14.95 16.26 1.93
N SER A 336 14.78 16.61 0.66
CA SER A 336 13.65 17.39 0.15
C SER A 336 13.11 16.82 -1.16
N THR A 337 11.84 17.11 -1.45
CA THR A 337 11.20 16.80 -2.72
C THR A 337 10.70 18.06 -3.43
N GLY A 338 10.26 19.07 -2.68
CA GLY A 338 9.77 20.35 -3.22
C GLY A 338 10.78 21.50 -3.08
N ALA A 339 10.60 22.54 -3.89
CA ALA A 339 11.45 23.74 -3.87
C ALA A 339 11.42 24.47 -2.52
N SER A 340 10.23 24.65 -1.93
CA SER A 340 10.08 25.34 -0.64
C SER A 340 10.73 24.58 0.51
N GLU A 341 10.66 23.25 0.49
CA GLU A 341 11.31 22.38 1.48
C GLU A 341 12.83 22.45 1.36
N ALA A 342 13.35 22.39 0.11
CA ALA A 342 14.78 22.52 -0.13
C ALA A 342 15.32 23.89 0.30
N GLU A 343 14.60 24.98 0.05
CA GLU A 343 15.01 26.33 0.48
C GLU A 343 14.98 26.49 2.00
N ALA A 344 13.98 25.92 2.68
CA ALA A 344 13.93 25.96 4.14
C ALA A 344 15.10 25.19 4.78
N ILE A 345 15.49 24.04 4.21
CA ILE A 345 16.68 23.31 4.63
C ILE A 345 17.94 24.13 4.35
N ALA A 346 18.06 24.73 3.17
CA ALA A 346 19.21 25.57 2.82
C ALA A 346 19.35 26.77 3.77
N ALA A 347 18.24 27.46 4.08
CA ALA A 347 18.22 28.57 5.03
C ALA A 347 18.66 28.15 6.43
N TRP A 348 18.14 27.03 6.93
CA TRP A 348 18.55 26.48 8.22
C TRP A 348 20.04 26.08 8.24
N MET A 349 20.56 25.47 7.17
CA MET A 349 21.98 25.13 7.06
C MET A 349 22.87 26.38 7.05
N ARG A 350 22.49 27.43 6.32
CA ARG A 350 23.21 28.72 6.31
C ARG A 350 23.26 29.33 7.71
N GLU A 351 22.17 29.23 8.47
CA GLU A 351 22.13 29.71 9.86
C GLU A 351 23.09 28.93 10.77
N GLN A 352 23.15 27.59 10.66
CA GLN A 352 24.08 26.79 11.47
C GLN A 352 25.55 27.03 11.08
N LEU A 353 25.84 27.26 9.80
CA LEU A 353 27.20 27.54 9.32
C LEU A 353 27.73 28.92 9.74
N ALA A 354 26.83 29.87 10.03
CA ALA A 354 27.18 31.23 10.43
C ALA A 354 27.43 31.41 11.93
N ARG A 355 27.04 30.43 12.77
CA ARG A 355 27.22 30.44 14.24
C ARG A 355 28.60 29.91 14.64
#